data_AF-R7BLE9-F1
#
_entry.id   AF-R7BLE9-F1
#
_cell.length_a   1.000
_cell.length_b   1.000
_cell.length_c   1.000
_cell.angle_alpha   90.00
_cell.angle_beta   90.00
_cell.angle_gamma   90.00
#
_symmetry.space_group_name_H-M   'P 1'
#
loop_
_entity.id
_entity.type
_entity.pdbx_description
1 polymer ?
#
loop_
_entity_poly.entity_id
_entity_poly.type
_entity_poly.pdbx_seq_one_letter_code
_entity_poly.pdbx_strand_id
1 'polypeptide(L)'
;MYRAEENCKIGEYIGKLIARKYGADRQFAIAYIKLRDGIEDEPESDKIQRVANKICQIKKGSKGIQISDLPLFSELLEVSVDSILSAGKVTKPAPTRTTNYSIALSKDKKVWKEYIDRPDKLILNEDEYGKNVIDYAIEFGNYGFIKYLIDEGYIYLIDEDQMEYYGSFGSGTTIERRRPSEYDLLDYKMKQNDSLRTNIIALALENKDYKILDETKAREIPSLYEASYFYSTGLDIKKNYNQQMMNQVAASSDDVLVYFSTEFEIETNRKAQCQLTFPYLGKLIDMVLKNNREAVASMLKNALKHNKNVLRALREIGKAAEDSFSDMRQYMNEESILKGIMQYFHFYEDSDTVCFHSGIHSSENFQGIFSNVVHVSASSKDEYIKSLIEDVNRTYNLVKNFNYKEV
;
A
#
# COMPACT_ATOMS: atom_id res chain seq x y z
N MET A 1 -32.18 10.55 -21.41
CA MET A 1 -31.27 11.28 -22.32
C MET A 1 -31.99 12.53 -22.79
N TYR A 2 -31.47 13.73 -22.57
CA TYR A 2 -32.10 14.98 -23.00
C TYR A 2 -31.50 15.43 -24.34
N ARG A 3 -32.26 16.18 -25.15
CA ARG A 3 -31.72 16.84 -26.35
C ARG A 3 -31.26 18.24 -25.97
N ALA A 4 -30.16 18.70 -26.57
CA ALA A 4 -29.73 20.09 -26.41
C ALA A 4 -30.84 21.02 -26.89
N GLU A 5 -31.11 22.08 -26.13
CA GLU A 5 -32.06 23.12 -26.50
C GLU A 5 -31.48 24.04 -27.58
N GLU A 6 -32.34 24.88 -28.14
CA GLU A 6 -31.94 25.88 -29.14
C GLU A 6 -31.01 26.93 -28.52
N ASN A 7 -30.06 27.43 -29.33
CA ASN A 7 -29.05 28.40 -28.89
C ASN A 7 -29.66 29.65 -28.23
N CYS A 8 -30.84 30.10 -28.66
CA CYS A 8 -31.54 31.23 -28.05
C CYS A 8 -31.92 30.96 -26.59
N LYS A 9 -32.43 29.76 -26.28
CA LYS A 9 -32.83 29.36 -24.92
C LYS A 9 -31.62 29.12 -24.04
N ILE A 10 -30.58 28.48 -24.58
CA ILE A 10 -29.29 28.30 -23.88
C ILE A 10 -28.69 29.67 -23.56
N GLY A 11 -28.68 30.59 -24.54
CA GLY A 11 -28.18 31.96 -24.38
C GLY A 11 -28.93 32.77 -23.33
N GLU A 12 -30.27 32.69 -23.31
CA GLU A 12 -31.10 33.35 -22.30
C GLU A 12 -30.82 32.80 -20.89
N TYR A 13 -30.68 31.48 -20.76
CA TYR A 13 -30.36 30.82 -19.50
C TYR A 13 -28.98 31.24 -18.97
N ILE A 14 -27.94 31.18 -19.82
CA ILE A 14 -26.60 31.67 -19.49
C ILE A 14 -26.64 33.15 -19.08
N GLY A 15 -27.42 33.98 -19.79
CA GLY A 15 -27.59 35.39 -19.47
C GLY A 15 -28.16 35.62 -18.07
N LYS A 16 -29.15 34.81 -17.66
CA LYS A 16 -29.72 34.84 -16.29
C LYS A 16 -28.68 34.45 -15.24
N LEU A 17 -27.89 33.40 -15.49
CA LEU A 17 -26.84 32.95 -14.56
C LEU A 17 -25.73 34.00 -14.39
N ILE A 18 -25.27 34.59 -15.50
CA ILE A 18 -24.26 35.65 -15.49
C ILE A 18 -24.78 36.87 -14.71
N ALA A 19 -26.00 37.32 -15.01
CA ALA A 19 -26.59 38.46 -14.31
C ALA A 19 -26.72 38.20 -12.81
N ARG A 20 -27.11 36.97 -12.42
CA ARG A 20 -27.24 36.57 -11.01
C ARG A 20 -25.90 36.53 -10.26
N LYS A 21 -24.85 35.99 -10.87
CA LYS A 21 -23.57 35.74 -10.18
C LYS A 21 -22.55 36.87 -10.33
N TYR A 22 -22.48 37.48 -11.49
CA TYR A 22 -21.44 38.47 -11.83
C TYR A 22 -22.01 39.89 -12.02
N GLY A 23 -23.32 40.05 -12.14
CA GLY A 23 -24.01 41.32 -12.37
C GLY A 23 -23.83 41.88 -13.79
N ALA A 24 -22.61 41.81 -14.35
CA ALA A 24 -22.27 42.34 -15.66
C ALA A 24 -21.43 41.36 -16.50
N ASP A 25 -21.67 41.36 -17.82
CA ASP A 25 -20.94 40.51 -18.77
C ASP A 25 -19.42 40.77 -18.74
N ARG A 26 -19.00 42.01 -18.42
CA ARG A 26 -17.59 42.38 -18.28
C ARG A 26 -16.92 41.63 -17.11
N GLN A 27 -17.60 41.47 -15.98
CA GLN A 27 -17.06 40.77 -14.82
C GLN A 27 -16.93 39.26 -15.08
N PHE A 28 -17.92 38.69 -15.76
CA PHE A 28 -17.83 37.29 -16.22
C PHE A 28 -16.69 37.11 -17.24
N ALA A 29 -16.49 38.06 -18.16
CA ALA A 29 -15.40 38.01 -19.13
C ALA A 29 -14.02 38.04 -18.46
N ILE A 30 -13.83 38.83 -17.40
CA ILE A 30 -12.59 38.84 -16.61
C ILE A 30 -12.35 37.47 -15.97
N ALA A 31 -13.35 36.94 -15.25
CA ALA A 31 -13.25 35.64 -14.60
C ALA A 31 -12.97 34.49 -15.60
N TYR A 32 -13.61 34.56 -16.77
CA TYR A 32 -13.38 33.63 -17.87
C TYR A 32 -11.94 33.64 -18.36
N ILE A 33 -11.34 34.82 -18.57
CA ILE A 33 -9.97 34.91 -19.05
C ILE A 33 -8.98 34.42 -17.99
N LYS A 34 -9.18 34.80 -16.73
CA LYS A 34 -8.34 34.32 -15.61
C LYS A 34 -8.34 32.80 -15.52
N LEU A 35 -9.52 32.18 -15.57
CA LEU A 35 -9.64 30.72 -15.50
C LEU A 35 -9.05 30.02 -16.74
N ARG A 36 -9.30 30.56 -17.95
CA ARG A 36 -8.81 29.97 -19.20
C ARG A 36 -7.29 30.04 -19.34
N ASP A 37 -6.70 31.19 -19.00
CA ASP A 37 -5.29 31.48 -19.25
C ASP A 37 -4.40 31.25 -18.01
N GLY A 38 -5.00 30.93 -16.86
CA GLY A 38 -4.28 30.69 -15.60
C GLY A 38 -3.59 31.93 -15.03
N ILE A 39 -4.18 33.11 -15.25
CA ILE A 39 -3.59 34.40 -14.84
C ILE A 39 -4.29 34.97 -13.61
N GLU A 40 -3.50 35.56 -12.70
CA GLU A 40 -4.01 36.22 -11.50
C GLU A 40 -4.25 37.72 -11.72
N ASP A 41 -3.45 38.35 -12.57
CA ASP A 41 -3.54 39.78 -12.91
C ASP A 41 -4.79 40.13 -13.71
N GLU A 42 -5.13 41.41 -13.74
CA GLU A 42 -6.26 41.89 -14.53
C GLU A 42 -5.96 41.77 -16.05
N PRO A 43 -6.83 41.09 -16.83
CA PRO A 43 -6.58 40.92 -18.26
C PRO A 43 -6.61 42.25 -19.02
N GLU A 44 -5.86 42.33 -20.12
CA GLU A 44 -5.90 43.50 -21.01
C GLU A 44 -7.33 43.85 -21.47
N SER A 45 -7.67 45.14 -21.48
CA SER A 45 -9.00 45.64 -21.84
C SER A 45 -9.51 45.12 -23.19
N ASP A 46 -8.62 44.98 -24.18
CA ASP A 46 -8.97 44.47 -25.52
C ASP A 46 -9.34 42.98 -25.51
N LYS A 47 -8.76 42.20 -24.60
CA LYS A 47 -9.11 40.78 -24.41
C LYS A 47 -10.46 40.67 -23.70
N ILE A 48 -10.68 41.50 -22.68
CA ILE A 48 -11.97 41.59 -21.97
C ILE A 48 -13.09 41.94 -22.95
N GLN A 49 -12.91 42.97 -23.79
CA GLN A 49 -13.92 43.39 -24.75
C GLN A 49 -14.24 42.30 -25.79
N ARG A 50 -13.22 41.58 -26.27
CA ARG A 50 -13.40 40.44 -27.20
C ARG A 50 -14.23 39.33 -26.58
N VAL A 51 -13.94 38.95 -25.34
CA VAL A 51 -14.68 37.89 -24.62
C VAL A 51 -16.10 38.35 -24.29
N ALA A 52 -16.29 39.59 -23.81
CA ALA A 52 -17.60 40.17 -23.54
C ALA A 52 -18.49 40.20 -24.81
N ASN A 53 -17.92 40.53 -25.97
CA ASN A 53 -18.63 40.49 -27.25
C ASN A 53 -19.04 39.06 -27.63
N LYS A 54 -18.16 38.07 -27.41
CA LYS A 54 -18.48 36.64 -27.61
C LYS A 54 -19.65 36.22 -26.71
N ILE A 55 -19.62 36.56 -25.43
CA ILE A 55 -20.70 36.27 -24.47
C ILE A 55 -22.02 36.93 -24.90
N CYS A 56 -21.99 38.18 -25.35
CA CYS A 56 -23.17 38.88 -25.85
C CYS A 56 -23.80 38.18 -27.05
N GLN A 57 -22.99 37.65 -27.98
CA GLN A 57 -23.46 36.86 -29.12
C GLN A 57 -24.08 35.53 -28.67
N ILE A 58 -23.49 34.85 -27.67
CA ILE A 58 -24.06 33.63 -27.07
C ILE A 58 -25.41 33.92 -26.41
N LYS A 59 -25.50 34.99 -25.61
CA LYS A 59 -26.75 35.40 -24.93
C LYS A 59 -27.90 35.67 -25.91
N LYS A 60 -27.59 36.25 -27.07
CA LYS A 60 -28.57 36.51 -28.14
C LYS A 60 -28.90 35.27 -28.98
N GLY A 61 -28.22 34.14 -28.75
CA GLY A 61 -28.38 32.92 -29.54
C GLY A 61 -27.82 32.99 -30.95
N SER A 62 -27.09 34.07 -31.31
CA SER A 62 -26.50 34.23 -32.65
C SER A 62 -25.23 33.40 -32.84
N LYS A 63 -24.62 32.95 -31.72
CA LYS A 63 -23.59 31.92 -31.71
C LYS A 63 -23.92 30.86 -30.67
N GLY A 64 -23.72 29.60 -31.02
CA GLY A 64 -23.72 28.51 -30.05
C GLY A 64 -22.46 28.56 -29.16
N ILE A 65 -22.57 27.98 -27.97
CA ILE A 65 -21.41 27.77 -27.10
C ILE A 65 -20.49 26.71 -27.70
N GLN A 66 -19.18 26.96 -27.71
CA GLN A 66 -18.22 25.98 -28.24
C GLN A 66 -17.94 24.91 -27.20
N ILE A 67 -17.63 23.68 -27.65
CA ILE A 67 -17.33 22.56 -26.74
C ILE A 67 -16.18 22.90 -25.78
N SER A 68 -15.17 23.62 -26.26
CA SER A 68 -14.04 24.09 -25.46
C SER A 68 -14.43 25.06 -24.33
N ASP A 69 -15.54 25.77 -24.48
CA ASP A 69 -16.00 26.76 -23.50
C ASP A 69 -16.92 26.14 -22.44
N LEU A 70 -17.53 24.98 -22.71
CA LEU A 70 -18.51 24.35 -21.83
C LEU A 70 -17.98 24.07 -20.41
N PRO A 71 -16.76 23.52 -20.22
CA PRO A 71 -16.21 23.30 -18.88
C PRO A 71 -16.03 24.63 -18.11
N LEU A 72 -15.50 25.65 -18.78
CA LEU A 72 -15.27 26.98 -18.18
C LEU A 72 -16.58 27.64 -17.74
N PHE A 73 -17.62 27.57 -18.59
CA PHE A 73 -18.94 28.11 -18.23
C PHE A 73 -19.58 27.30 -17.10
N SER A 74 -19.43 25.97 -17.10
CA SER A 74 -19.97 25.09 -16.05
C SER A 74 -19.37 25.43 -14.68
N GLU A 75 -18.05 25.61 -14.63
CA GLU A 75 -17.31 25.97 -13.42
C GLU A 75 -17.66 27.38 -12.94
N LEU A 76 -17.55 28.38 -13.83
CA LEU A 76 -17.79 29.78 -13.46
C LEU A 76 -19.25 30.05 -13.10
N LEU A 77 -20.21 29.38 -13.71
CA LEU A 77 -21.63 29.59 -13.43
C LEU A 77 -22.19 28.62 -12.37
N GLU A 78 -21.38 27.69 -11.87
CA GLU A 78 -21.79 26.68 -10.90
C GLU A 78 -23.08 25.95 -11.33
N VAL A 79 -23.14 25.56 -12.59
CA VAL A 79 -24.19 24.67 -13.14
C VAL A 79 -23.57 23.59 -14.00
N SER A 80 -24.21 22.42 -14.11
CA SER A 80 -23.68 21.34 -14.95
C SER A 80 -23.74 21.72 -16.44
N VAL A 81 -22.86 21.11 -17.25
CA VAL A 81 -22.98 21.16 -18.72
C VAL A 81 -24.37 20.71 -19.17
N ASP A 82 -24.94 19.70 -18.50
CA ASP A 82 -26.32 19.25 -18.75
C ASP A 82 -27.36 20.35 -18.51
N SER A 83 -27.20 21.12 -17.44
CA SER A 83 -28.06 22.25 -17.13
C SER A 83 -27.93 23.36 -18.18
N ILE A 84 -26.70 23.64 -18.65
CA ILE A 84 -26.45 24.63 -19.71
C ILE A 84 -27.12 24.18 -21.02
N LEU A 85 -26.84 22.95 -21.48
CA LEU A 85 -27.33 22.44 -22.75
C LEU A 85 -28.85 22.23 -22.78
N SER A 86 -29.48 22.01 -21.63
CA SER A 86 -30.93 21.90 -21.49
C SER A 86 -31.63 23.24 -21.19
N ALA A 87 -30.91 24.36 -21.23
CA ALA A 87 -31.40 25.69 -20.85
C ALA A 87 -32.10 25.71 -19.47
N GLY A 88 -31.54 24.98 -18.50
CA GLY A 88 -32.05 24.88 -17.14
C GLY A 88 -33.18 23.86 -16.94
N LYS A 89 -33.64 23.15 -17.97
CA LYS A 89 -34.69 22.12 -17.85
C LYS A 89 -34.21 20.87 -17.11
N VAL A 90 -32.92 20.55 -17.22
CA VAL A 90 -32.26 19.51 -16.44
C VAL A 90 -31.49 20.19 -15.32
N THR A 91 -32.10 20.26 -14.14
CA THR A 91 -31.45 20.73 -12.91
C THR A 91 -30.63 19.60 -12.31
N LYS A 92 -29.48 19.30 -12.93
CA LYS A 92 -28.40 18.60 -12.26
C LYS A 92 -27.42 19.64 -11.71
N PRO A 93 -27.07 19.60 -10.41
CA PRO A 93 -26.03 20.46 -9.84
C PRO A 93 -24.74 20.42 -10.68
N ALA A 94 -24.04 21.56 -10.79
CA ALA A 94 -22.67 21.62 -11.33
C ALA A 94 -21.72 20.66 -10.61
N PRO A 95 -20.58 20.32 -11.22
CA PRO A 95 -19.49 19.66 -10.53
C PRO A 95 -18.80 20.64 -9.57
N THR A 96 -19.39 20.87 -8.41
CA THR A 96 -18.70 20.62 -7.14
C THR A 96 -19.50 19.57 -6.36
N ARG A 97 -20.07 18.59 -7.07
CA ARG A 97 -20.56 17.38 -6.42
C ARG A 97 -19.35 16.76 -5.74
N THR A 98 -19.28 16.86 -4.42
CA THR A 98 -18.28 16.15 -3.63
C THR A 98 -18.38 14.67 -3.97
N THR A 99 -17.38 14.15 -4.64
CA THR A 99 -17.22 12.73 -4.96
C THR A 99 -15.93 12.20 -4.34
N ASN A 100 -15.85 10.88 -4.18
CA ASN A 100 -14.63 10.18 -3.80
C ASN A 100 -13.45 10.63 -4.67
N TYR A 101 -13.64 10.67 -5.99
CA TYR A 101 -12.64 11.16 -6.95
C TYR A 101 -12.16 12.59 -6.66
N SER A 102 -13.07 13.55 -6.50
CA SER A 102 -12.70 14.95 -6.28
C SER A 102 -11.96 15.18 -4.95
N ILE A 103 -12.33 14.42 -3.92
CA ILE A 103 -11.72 14.53 -2.59
C ILE A 103 -10.32 13.92 -2.58
N ALA A 104 -10.16 12.78 -3.24
CA ALA A 104 -8.87 12.14 -3.40
C ALA A 104 -7.85 12.99 -4.17
N LEU A 105 -8.29 13.93 -5.03
CA LEU A 105 -7.40 14.90 -5.68
C LEU A 105 -7.14 16.16 -4.82
N SER A 106 -8.02 16.47 -3.89
CA SER A 106 -7.91 17.67 -3.06
C SER A 106 -6.66 17.61 -2.18
N LYS A 107 -6.00 18.77 -1.99
CA LYS A 107 -4.90 18.96 -1.03
C LYS A 107 -5.32 19.81 0.18
N ASP A 108 -6.60 20.16 0.26
CA ASP A 108 -7.14 21.03 1.30
C ASP A 108 -7.72 20.20 2.45
N LYS A 109 -7.09 20.29 3.62
CA LYS A 109 -7.56 19.64 4.85
C LYS A 109 -8.96 20.05 5.25
N LYS A 110 -9.38 21.29 4.96
CA LYS A 110 -10.74 21.75 5.25
C LYS A 110 -11.76 20.99 4.41
N VAL A 111 -11.48 20.80 3.13
CA VAL A 111 -12.31 20.01 2.21
C VAL A 111 -12.39 18.55 2.66
N TRP A 112 -11.28 17.97 3.14
CA TRP A 112 -11.27 16.61 3.69
C TRP A 112 -12.14 16.49 4.94
N LYS A 113 -12.02 17.43 5.89
CA LYS A 113 -12.84 17.43 7.10
C LYS A 113 -14.32 17.57 6.78
N GLU A 114 -14.68 18.53 5.94
CA GLU A 114 -16.06 18.74 5.48
C GLU A 114 -16.63 17.49 4.81
N TYR A 115 -15.82 16.73 4.07
CA TYR A 115 -16.21 15.48 3.44
C TYR A 115 -16.46 14.33 4.44
N ILE A 116 -15.59 14.16 5.44
CA ILE A 116 -15.72 13.13 6.48
C ILE A 116 -16.95 13.40 7.39
N ASP A 117 -17.22 14.67 7.65
CA ASP A 117 -18.32 15.13 8.50
C ASP A 117 -19.69 15.05 7.81
N ARG A 118 -19.73 14.73 6.51
CA ARG A 118 -21.00 14.70 5.79
C ARG A 118 -22.00 13.74 6.44
N PRO A 119 -23.26 14.17 6.62
CA PRO A 119 -24.30 13.31 7.20
C PRO A 119 -24.60 12.05 6.38
N ASP A 120 -24.31 12.06 5.07
CA ASP A 120 -24.52 10.92 4.18
C ASP A 120 -23.39 9.88 4.24
N LYS A 121 -22.28 10.16 4.92
CA LYS A 121 -21.13 9.27 5.09
C LYS A 121 -20.63 8.69 3.77
N LEU A 122 -20.52 9.54 2.74
CA LEU A 122 -20.07 9.15 1.41
C LEU A 122 -18.71 8.42 1.40
N ILE A 123 -17.81 8.75 2.34
CA ILE A 123 -16.51 8.09 2.54
C ILE A 123 -16.58 6.57 2.71
N LEU A 124 -17.66 6.05 3.29
CA LEU A 124 -17.89 4.62 3.53
C LEU A 124 -18.53 3.90 2.32
N ASN A 125 -18.65 4.58 1.19
CA ASN A 125 -19.37 4.06 0.03
C ASN A 125 -18.50 4.14 -1.23
N GLU A 126 -18.62 3.09 -2.04
CA GLU A 126 -18.08 3.07 -3.39
C GLU A 126 -18.94 3.87 -4.35
N ASP A 127 -18.32 4.41 -5.39
CA ASP A 127 -19.02 5.01 -6.51
C ASP A 127 -19.40 3.96 -7.57
N GLU A 128 -19.91 4.41 -8.71
CA GLU A 128 -20.31 3.55 -9.83
C GLU A 128 -19.19 2.68 -10.42
N TYR A 129 -17.91 2.97 -10.11
CA TYR A 129 -16.76 2.18 -10.54
C TYR A 129 -16.32 1.15 -9.50
N GLY A 130 -17.03 1.04 -8.37
CA GLY A 130 -16.66 0.16 -7.27
C GLY A 130 -15.45 0.67 -6.49
N LYS A 131 -15.14 1.98 -6.58
CA LYS A 131 -14.00 2.61 -5.89
C LYS A 131 -14.45 3.57 -4.81
N ASN A 132 -13.76 3.54 -3.68
CA ASN A 132 -13.92 4.50 -2.61
C ASN A 132 -12.85 5.61 -2.69
N VAL A 133 -12.89 6.58 -1.76
CA VAL A 133 -11.94 7.70 -1.74
C VAL A 133 -10.49 7.26 -1.49
N ILE A 134 -10.27 6.19 -0.72
CA ILE A 134 -8.95 5.67 -0.39
C ILE A 134 -8.32 5.04 -1.64
N ASP A 135 -9.10 4.28 -2.42
CA ASP A 135 -8.64 3.71 -3.70
C ASP A 135 -8.13 4.81 -4.64
N TYR A 136 -8.91 5.88 -4.80
CA TYR A 136 -8.51 7.02 -5.60
C TYR A 136 -7.33 7.79 -5.01
N ALA A 137 -7.26 7.93 -3.69
CA ALA A 137 -6.14 8.62 -3.04
C ALA A 137 -4.82 7.87 -3.28
N ILE A 138 -4.87 6.53 -3.29
CA ILE A 138 -3.72 5.71 -3.66
C ILE A 138 -3.37 5.89 -5.13
N GLU A 139 -4.37 5.83 -6.03
CA GLU A 139 -4.18 6.01 -7.47
C GLU A 139 -3.57 7.37 -7.82
N PHE A 140 -3.96 8.44 -7.14
CA PHE A 140 -3.44 9.78 -7.34
C PHE A 140 -2.17 10.09 -6.55
N GLY A 141 -1.71 9.16 -5.70
CA GLY A 141 -0.57 9.37 -4.81
C GLY A 141 -0.80 10.48 -3.77
N ASN A 142 -2.05 10.70 -3.35
CA ASN A 142 -2.39 11.69 -2.33
C ASN A 142 -2.10 11.17 -0.91
N TYR A 143 -0.82 10.99 -0.61
CA TYR A 143 -0.36 10.56 0.71
C TYR A 143 -0.79 11.54 1.81
N GLY A 144 -0.87 12.85 1.52
CA GLY A 144 -1.30 13.85 2.49
C GLY A 144 -2.71 13.60 3.04
N PHE A 145 -3.64 13.20 2.18
CA PHE A 145 -5.00 12.83 2.61
C PHE A 145 -5.02 11.52 3.40
N ILE A 146 -4.29 10.49 2.92
CA ILE A 146 -4.20 9.20 3.60
C ILE A 146 -3.61 9.38 5.00
N LYS A 147 -2.51 10.11 5.11
CA LYS A 147 -1.86 10.43 6.38
C LYS A 147 -2.80 11.21 7.30
N TYR A 148 -3.57 12.14 6.76
CA TYR A 148 -4.60 12.85 7.53
C TYR A 148 -5.66 11.88 8.11
N LEU A 149 -6.11 10.88 7.34
CA LEU A 149 -7.06 9.88 7.85
C LEU A 149 -6.45 9.03 8.98
N ILE A 150 -5.16 8.67 8.87
CA ILE A 150 -4.44 7.88 9.88
C ILE A 150 -4.19 8.70 11.14
N ASP A 151 -3.60 9.90 11.00
CA ASP A 151 -3.21 10.76 12.12
C ASP A 151 -4.44 11.20 12.96
N GLU A 152 -5.61 11.38 12.33
CA GLU A 152 -6.87 11.71 13.01
C GLU A 152 -7.62 10.47 13.52
N GLY A 153 -7.10 9.26 13.30
CA GLY A 153 -7.69 8.01 13.77
C GLY A 153 -8.96 7.57 13.03
N TYR A 154 -9.23 8.10 11.83
CA TYR A 154 -10.37 7.69 11.01
C TYR A 154 -10.16 6.31 10.37
N ILE A 155 -8.92 5.97 10.05
CA ILE A 155 -8.53 4.64 9.57
C ILE A 155 -7.34 4.12 10.35
N TYR A 156 -7.23 2.81 10.46
CA TYR A 156 -6.10 2.11 11.03
C TYR A 156 -5.62 1.04 10.06
N LEU A 157 -4.31 0.78 10.04
CA LEU A 157 -3.70 -0.15 9.08
C LEU A 157 -3.42 -1.52 9.68
N ILE A 158 -3.35 -1.61 11.00
CA ILE A 158 -3.14 -2.85 11.75
C ILE A 158 -4.19 -2.88 12.86
N ASP A 159 -4.95 -3.97 12.92
CA ASP A 159 -5.83 -4.27 14.05
C ASP A 159 -4.97 -4.73 15.25
N GLU A 160 -5.35 -4.34 16.46
CA GLU A 160 -4.56 -4.62 17.66
C GLU A 160 -4.60 -6.11 18.06
N ASP A 161 -5.60 -6.87 17.59
CA ASP A 161 -5.69 -8.30 17.86
C ASP A 161 -4.76 -9.12 16.94
N GLN A 162 -3.52 -9.31 17.41
CA GLN A 162 -2.52 -10.09 16.69
C GLN A 162 -2.92 -11.56 16.48
N MET A 163 -3.87 -12.11 17.27
CA MET A 163 -4.30 -13.50 17.10
C MET A 163 -5.17 -13.69 15.85
N GLU A 164 -5.62 -12.61 15.20
CA GLU A 164 -6.51 -12.64 14.04
C GLU A 164 -5.84 -12.34 12.70
N TYR A 165 -4.50 -12.27 12.60
CA TYR A 165 -3.79 -11.99 11.34
C TYR A 165 -3.80 -13.17 10.33
N TYR A 166 -4.98 -13.71 10.03
CA TYR A 166 -5.19 -14.75 9.04
C TYR A 166 -5.36 -14.12 7.65
N GLY A 167 -4.23 -13.94 6.96
CA GLY A 167 -4.20 -13.45 5.58
C GLY A 167 -4.17 -11.92 5.39
N SER A 168 -4.35 -11.13 6.45
CA SER A 168 -4.17 -9.66 6.48
C SER A 168 -3.75 -9.17 7.87
N PHE A 169 -3.38 -7.90 8.01
CA PHE A 169 -3.21 -7.23 9.30
C PHE A 169 -4.49 -6.54 9.81
N GLY A 170 -5.64 -6.74 9.14
CA GLY A 170 -6.93 -6.25 9.63
C GLY A 170 -7.15 -4.74 9.55
N SER A 171 -6.62 -4.04 8.52
CA SER A 171 -6.89 -2.60 8.35
C SER A 171 -8.40 -2.29 8.40
N GLY A 172 -8.80 -1.14 8.93
CA GLY A 172 -10.22 -0.80 9.08
C GLY A 172 -10.48 0.69 9.31
N THR A 173 -11.73 1.02 9.63
CA THR A 173 -12.16 2.40 9.88
C THR A 173 -12.96 2.56 11.16
N THR A 174 -12.81 3.70 11.82
CA THR A 174 -13.59 4.10 13.00
C THR A 174 -14.80 4.96 12.63
N ILE A 175 -14.98 5.29 11.35
CA ILE A 175 -16.08 6.16 10.90
C ILE A 175 -17.39 5.37 10.98
N GLU A 176 -18.31 5.83 11.82
CA GLU A 176 -19.62 5.18 11.99
C GLU A 176 -20.51 5.32 10.75
N ARG A 177 -21.10 4.19 10.35
CA ARG A 177 -22.09 4.13 9.28
C ARG A 177 -23.43 4.73 9.70
N ARG A 178 -24.13 5.34 8.74
CA ARG A 178 -25.49 5.85 8.96
C ARG A 178 -26.48 4.68 9.11
N ARG A 179 -27.25 4.69 10.20
CA ARG A 179 -28.39 3.77 10.42
C ARG A 179 -29.44 3.87 9.31
N PRO A 180 -30.12 2.76 8.94
CA PRO A 180 -30.19 1.48 9.65
C PRO A 180 -29.16 0.43 9.20
N SER A 181 -28.22 0.78 8.30
CA SER A 181 -27.25 -0.19 7.79
C SER A 181 -26.15 -0.43 8.83
N GLU A 182 -26.04 -1.66 9.30
CA GLU A 182 -24.97 -2.11 10.22
C GLU A 182 -23.76 -2.67 9.47
N TYR A 183 -23.93 -3.04 8.20
CA TYR A 183 -22.87 -3.63 7.39
C TYR A 183 -22.03 -2.55 6.69
N ASP A 184 -20.76 -2.46 7.07
CA ASP A 184 -19.79 -1.58 6.42
C ASP A 184 -18.94 -2.38 5.42
N LEU A 185 -19.23 -2.17 4.13
CA LEU A 185 -18.50 -2.80 3.03
C LEU A 185 -17.04 -2.33 2.97
N LEU A 186 -16.75 -1.07 3.34
CA LEU A 186 -15.40 -0.53 3.35
C LEU A 186 -14.58 -1.23 4.43
N ASP A 187 -15.08 -1.28 5.66
CA ASP A 187 -14.40 -1.95 6.78
C ASP A 187 -14.13 -3.43 6.46
N TYR A 188 -15.13 -4.14 5.94
CA TYR A 188 -14.96 -5.54 5.52
C TYR A 188 -13.87 -5.72 4.46
N LYS A 189 -13.82 -4.84 3.44
CA LYS A 189 -12.82 -4.92 2.38
C LYS A 189 -11.41 -4.57 2.88
N MET A 190 -11.29 -3.55 3.72
CA MET A 190 -10.02 -3.17 4.33
C MET A 190 -9.46 -4.32 5.18
N LYS A 191 -10.32 -4.97 5.98
CA LYS A 191 -9.92 -6.09 6.85
C LYS A 191 -9.44 -7.30 6.07
N GLN A 192 -9.95 -7.55 4.88
CA GLN A 192 -9.57 -8.73 4.09
C GLN A 192 -8.35 -8.52 3.20
N ASN A 193 -7.83 -7.28 3.08
CA ASN A 193 -6.87 -6.94 2.03
C ASN A 193 -5.62 -6.19 2.53
N ASP A 194 -4.50 -6.89 2.60
CA ASP A 194 -3.19 -6.32 2.97
C ASP A 194 -2.58 -5.40 1.89
N SER A 195 -3.15 -5.37 0.67
CA SER A 195 -2.67 -4.48 -0.38
C SER A 195 -2.80 -3.01 0.00
N LEU A 196 -3.79 -2.66 0.83
CA LEU A 196 -3.97 -1.30 1.32
C LEU A 196 -2.74 -0.83 2.12
N ARG A 197 -2.36 -1.60 3.15
CA ARG A 197 -1.20 -1.31 4.01
C ARG A 197 0.08 -1.18 3.18
N THR A 198 0.33 -2.13 2.28
CA THR A 198 1.55 -2.13 1.44
C THR A 198 1.59 -0.98 0.42
N ASN A 199 0.44 -0.59 -0.15
CA ASN A 199 0.36 0.59 -1.02
C ASN A 199 0.62 1.89 -0.25
N ILE A 200 0.11 2.01 0.98
CA ILE A 200 0.37 3.18 1.83
C ILE A 200 1.84 3.25 2.24
N ILE A 201 2.47 2.11 2.55
CA ILE A 201 3.93 2.06 2.78
C ILE A 201 4.70 2.58 1.55
N ALA A 202 4.31 2.17 0.33
CA ALA A 202 4.95 2.65 -0.89
C ALA A 202 4.85 4.18 -1.03
N LEU A 203 3.65 4.75 -0.79
CA LEU A 203 3.43 6.19 -0.83
C LEU A 203 4.20 6.95 0.26
N ALA A 204 4.30 6.36 1.46
CA ALA A 204 5.08 6.95 2.54
C ALA A 204 6.57 7.03 2.21
N LEU A 205 7.13 5.98 1.59
CA LEU A 205 8.51 5.97 1.12
C LEU A 205 8.75 7.05 0.06
N GLU A 206 7.83 7.21 -0.90
CA GLU A 206 7.87 8.30 -1.90
C GLU A 206 7.88 9.69 -1.25
N ASN A 207 7.13 9.84 -0.15
CA ASN A 207 7.02 11.09 0.61
C ASN A 207 8.05 11.22 1.75
N LYS A 208 8.98 10.27 1.88
CA LYS A 208 10.02 10.21 2.93
C LYS A 208 9.48 10.24 4.36
N ASP A 209 8.26 9.75 4.57
CA ASP A 209 7.70 9.56 5.91
C ASP A 209 8.09 8.17 6.42
N TYR A 210 9.28 8.07 7.00
CA TYR A 210 9.80 6.77 7.46
C TYR A 210 9.24 6.33 8.80
N LYS A 211 8.61 7.23 9.57
CA LYS A 211 8.02 6.91 10.88
C LYS A 211 6.93 5.84 10.76
N ILE A 212 6.16 5.91 9.67
CA ILE A 212 5.06 4.99 9.44
C ILE A 212 5.53 3.54 9.18
N LEU A 213 6.80 3.31 8.85
CA LEU A 213 7.31 1.96 8.54
C LEU A 213 7.26 1.01 9.74
N ASP A 214 7.50 1.53 10.95
CA ASP A 214 7.36 0.76 12.18
C ASP A 214 5.87 0.61 12.55
N GLU A 215 5.10 1.70 12.45
CA GLU A 215 3.65 1.74 12.74
C GLU A 215 2.84 0.79 11.84
N THR A 216 3.38 0.43 10.68
CA THR A 216 2.73 -0.46 9.70
C THR A 216 3.41 -1.82 9.58
N LYS A 217 4.37 -2.14 10.45
CA LYS A 217 5.12 -3.40 10.39
C LYS A 217 5.63 -3.67 8.98
N ALA A 218 6.30 -2.70 8.35
CA ALA A 218 6.60 -2.72 6.92
C ALA A 218 7.50 -3.89 6.47
N ARG A 219 8.23 -4.52 7.39
CA ARG A 219 9.07 -5.69 7.13
C ARG A 219 8.32 -7.02 7.27
N GLU A 220 7.07 -6.98 7.71
CA GLU A 220 6.25 -8.15 8.02
C GLU A 220 5.13 -8.34 7.01
N ILE A 221 4.74 -9.61 6.82
CA ILE A 221 3.58 -10.00 6.03
C ILE A 221 2.68 -10.93 6.86
N PRO A 222 1.35 -10.91 6.63
CA PRO A 222 0.40 -11.75 7.36
C PRO A 222 0.78 -13.23 7.39
N SER A 223 1.24 -13.81 6.27
CA SER A 223 1.60 -15.24 6.21
C SER A 223 2.65 -15.66 7.24
N LEU A 224 3.52 -14.76 7.72
CA LEU A 224 4.50 -15.09 8.77
C LEU A 224 3.83 -15.49 10.10
N TYR A 225 2.65 -14.95 10.39
CA TYR A 225 1.92 -15.22 11.63
C TYR A 225 1.23 -16.59 11.63
N GLU A 226 1.18 -17.29 10.50
CA GLU A 226 0.68 -18.66 10.40
C GLU A 226 1.76 -19.72 10.72
N ALA A 227 3.02 -19.28 10.85
CA ALA A 227 4.17 -20.15 11.09
C ALA A 227 4.07 -20.94 12.40
N SER A 228 4.67 -22.13 12.37
CA SER A 228 4.71 -23.07 13.48
C SER A 228 5.99 -23.89 13.44
N TYR A 229 6.39 -24.41 14.60
CA TYR A 229 7.45 -25.41 14.70
C TYR A 229 6.99 -26.80 14.25
N PHE A 230 5.68 -27.09 14.28
CA PHE A 230 5.14 -28.47 14.18
C PHE A 230 4.53 -28.85 12.83
N TYR A 231 4.17 -27.87 11.99
CA TYR A 231 3.40 -28.15 10.78
C TYR A 231 4.24 -28.04 9.52
N SER A 232 4.04 -29.00 8.62
CA SER A 232 4.76 -29.15 7.36
C SER A 232 4.20 -28.29 6.20
N THR A 233 3.52 -27.17 6.52
CA THR A 233 2.89 -26.33 5.50
C THR A 233 3.75 -25.11 5.21
N GLY A 234 4.36 -25.07 4.02
CA GLY A 234 5.08 -23.91 3.53
C GLY A 234 4.16 -22.68 3.50
N LEU A 235 4.71 -21.52 3.85
CA LEU A 235 3.96 -20.27 3.85
C LEU A 235 3.74 -19.76 2.42
N ASP A 236 2.54 -19.26 2.12
CA ASP A 236 2.31 -18.50 0.88
C ASP A 236 2.79 -17.06 1.04
N ILE A 237 4.11 -16.89 0.96
CA ILE A 237 4.78 -15.59 0.99
C ILE A 237 4.52 -14.80 -0.31
N LYS A 238 4.22 -15.49 -1.42
CA LYS A 238 4.01 -14.86 -2.73
C LYS A 238 2.71 -14.05 -2.76
N LYS A 239 1.66 -14.49 -2.05
CA LYS A 239 0.38 -13.78 -1.91
C LYS A 239 0.51 -12.34 -1.42
N ASN A 240 1.48 -12.04 -0.54
CA ASN A 240 1.66 -10.70 0.02
C ASN A 240 2.71 -9.84 -0.72
N TYR A 241 3.22 -10.32 -1.85
CA TYR A 241 4.25 -9.59 -2.59
C TYR A 241 3.65 -8.38 -3.30
N ASN A 242 4.12 -7.17 -2.95
CA ASN A 242 3.74 -5.93 -3.61
C ASN A 242 4.93 -5.36 -4.42
N GLN A 243 4.80 -5.37 -5.76
CA GLN A 243 5.86 -4.89 -6.65
C GLN A 243 6.11 -3.39 -6.54
N GLN A 244 5.07 -2.57 -6.33
CA GLN A 244 5.21 -1.12 -6.19
C GLN A 244 5.99 -0.78 -4.92
N MET A 245 5.62 -1.41 -3.79
CA MET A 245 6.36 -1.27 -2.54
C MET A 245 7.82 -1.69 -2.71
N MET A 246 8.10 -2.84 -3.32
CA MET A 246 9.48 -3.30 -3.56
C MET A 246 10.30 -2.32 -4.40
N ASN A 247 9.70 -1.73 -5.44
CA ASN A 247 10.37 -0.71 -6.26
C ASN A 247 10.69 0.54 -5.42
N GLN A 248 9.77 0.98 -4.57
CA GLN A 248 9.99 2.15 -3.71
C GLN A 248 11.04 1.88 -2.63
N VAL A 249 11.03 0.70 -2.00
CA VAL A 249 12.07 0.31 -1.04
C VAL A 249 13.44 0.28 -1.73
N ALA A 250 13.56 -0.35 -2.90
CA ALA A 250 14.83 -0.42 -3.63
C ALA A 250 15.38 0.95 -4.07
N ALA A 251 14.50 1.93 -4.28
CA ALA A 251 14.87 3.30 -4.63
C ALA A 251 15.13 4.21 -3.41
N SER A 252 14.78 3.76 -2.20
CA SER A 252 14.87 4.55 -0.97
C SER A 252 16.31 4.82 -0.51
N SER A 253 16.49 5.57 0.58
CA SER A 253 17.81 5.87 1.16
C SER A 253 18.50 4.61 1.70
N ASP A 254 19.81 4.71 1.91
CA ASP A 254 20.62 3.61 2.44
C ASP A 254 20.17 3.19 3.85
N ASP A 255 19.71 4.14 4.68
CA ASP A 255 19.14 3.84 6.01
C ASP A 255 17.87 2.98 5.92
N VAL A 256 16.99 3.26 4.96
CA VAL A 256 15.79 2.45 4.73
C VAL A 256 16.16 1.05 4.25
N LEU A 257 17.13 0.94 3.34
CA LEU A 257 17.62 -0.35 2.87
C LEU A 257 18.23 -1.19 4.01
N VAL A 258 18.99 -0.55 4.90
CA VAL A 258 19.53 -1.19 6.11
C VAL A 258 18.39 -1.61 7.05
N TYR A 259 17.38 -0.77 7.26
CA TYR A 259 16.18 -1.12 8.04
C TYR A 259 15.51 -2.40 7.52
N PHE A 260 15.22 -2.49 6.21
CA PHE A 260 14.63 -3.68 5.60
C PHE A 260 15.53 -4.94 5.64
N SER A 261 16.83 -4.78 5.81
CA SER A 261 17.76 -5.91 5.96
C SER A 261 17.98 -6.39 7.40
N THR A 262 17.48 -5.64 8.38
CA THR A 262 17.72 -5.93 9.80
C THR A 262 16.72 -6.97 10.30
N GLU A 263 17.19 -7.87 11.18
CA GLU A 263 16.35 -8.86 11.85
C GLU A 263 15.23 -8.20 12.67
N PHE A 264 14.13 -8.92 12.85
CA PHE A 264 13.05 -8.59 13.76
C PHE A 264 12.47 -9.86 14.38
N GLU A 265 11.73 -9.70 15.47
CA GLU A 265 11.11 -10.80 16.20
C GLU A 265 9.59 -10.70 16.09
N ILE A 266 8.93 -11.85 15.92
CA ILE A 266 7.47 -11.96 16.00
C ILE A 266 7.08 -13.13 16.90
N GLU A 267 5.91 -13.00 17.53
CA GLU A 267 5.16 -14.13 18.07
C GLU A 267 4.05 -14.47 17.06
N THR A 268 4.02 -15.73 16.59
CA THR A 268 3.00 -16.18 15.63
C THR A 268 1.66 -16.45 16.32
N ASN A 269 0.59 -16.63 15.54
CA ASN A 269 -0.75 -16.99 16.06
C ASN A 269 -0.74 -18.33 16.80
N ARG A 270 0.31 -19.15 16.58
CA ARG A 270 0.56 -20.44 17.22
C ARG A 270 1.59 -20.36 18.36
N LYS A 271 1.91 -19.14 18.82
CA LYS A 271 2.84 -18.87 19.93
C LYS A 271 4.28 -19.30 19.66
N ALA A 272 4.66 -19.42 18.38
CA ALA A 272 6.07 -19.60 18.01
C ALA A 272 6.77 -18.24 18.07
N GLN A 273 7.92 -18.18 18.75
CA GLN A 273 8.83 -17.04 18.71
C GLN A 273 9.76 -17.21 17.51
N CYS A 274 9.73 -16.26 16.58
CA CYS A 274 10.47 -16.34 15.33
C CYS A 274 11.37 -15.11 15.19
N GLN A 275 12.66 -15.32 14.96
CA GLN A 275 13.60 -14.29 14.54
C GLN A 275 13.72 -14.35 13.01
N LEU A 276 13.38 -13.26 12.33
CA LEU A 276 13.19 -13.23 10.87
C LEU A 276 13.90 -12.02 10.26
N THR A 277 14.05 -12.02 8.94
CA THR A 277 14.30 -10.80 8.15
C THR A 277 13.12 -10.53 7.24
N PHE A 278 13.18 -9.41 6.50
CA PHE A 278 12.18 -9.13 5.47
C PHE A 278 12.08 -10.32 4.50
N PRO A 279 10.88 -10.88 4.24
CA PRO A 279 10.73 -12.10 3.45
C PRO A 279 11.30 -12.01 2.04
N TYR A 280 11.35 -10.81 1.47
CA TYR A 280 11.86 -10.56 0.12
C TYR A 280 13.28 -9.98 0.11
N LEU A 281 14.04 -10.11 1.21
CA LEU A 281 15.36 -9.49 1.35
C LEU A 281 16.34 -9.89 0.24
N GLY A 282 16.40 -11.17 -0.13
CA GLY A 282 17.25 -11.64 -1.23
C GLY A 282 16.94 -10.93 -2.55
N LYS A 283 15.65 -10.85 -2.89
CA LYS A 283 15.16 -10.13 -4.08
C LYS A 283 15.40 -8.62 -3.99
N LEU A 284 15.28 -8.04 -2.81
CA LEU A 284 15.59 -6.63 -2.60
C LEU A 284 17.08 -6.35 -2.85
N ILE A 285 17.97 -7.19 -2.34
CA ILE A 285 19.41 -7.10 -2.60
C ILE A 285 19.69 -7.20 -4.11
N ASP A 286 19.06 -8.15 -4.81
CA ASP A 286 19.18 -8.29 -6.26
C ASP A 286 18.77 -7.02 -7.02
N MET A 287 17.72 -6.32 -6.55
CA MET A 287 17.26 -5.05 -7.13
C MET A 287 18.25 -3.91 -6.87
N VAL A 288 18.77 -3.80 -5.64
CA VAL A 288 19.66 -2.71 -5.21
C VAL A 288 21.07 -2.84 -5.79
N LEU A 289 21.57 -4.08 -5.98
CA LEU A 289 22.86 -4.36 -6.58
C LEU A 289 23.06 -3.68 -7.94
N LYS A 290 21.99 -3.55 -8.73
CA LYS A 290 22.02 -2.89 -10.05
C LYS A 290 22.35 -1.40 -9.97
N ASN A 291 22.19 -0.79 -8.80
CA ASN A 291 22.33 0.65 -8.58
C ASN A 291 23.61 1.02 -7.81
N ASN A 292 24.53 0.07 -7.54
CA ASN A 292 25.82 0.30 -6.86
C ASN A 292 25.72 1.12 -5.56
N ARG A 293 24.72 0.83 -4.72
CA ARG A 293 24.47 1.55 -3.45
C ARG A 293 25.44 1.11 -2.34
N GLU A 294 25.84 2.03 -1.46
CA GLU A 294 26.75 1.72 -0.35
C GLU A 294 26.12 0.74 0.66
N ALA A 295 24.80 0.84 0.86
CA ALA A 295 24.03 -0.06 1.72
C ALA A 295 24.16 -1.56 1.37
N VAL A 296 24.48 -1.93 0.12
CA VAL A 296 24.52 -3.34 -0.33
C VAL A 296 25.41 -4.20 0.57
N ALA A 297 26.59 -3.69 0.93
CA ALA A 297 27.51 -4.43 1.79
C ALA A 297 26.91 -4.69 3.18
N SER A 298 26.22 -3.71 3.74
CA SER A 298 25.54 -3.83 5.04
C SER A 298 24.38 -4.81 4.97
N MET A 299 23.57 -4.76 3.91
CA MET A 299 22.46 -5.69 3.69
C MET A 299 22.95 -7.14 3.58
N LEU A 300 24.01 -7.39 2.80
CA LEU A 300 24.61 -8.71 2.67
C LEU A 300 25.21 -9.22 3.99
N LYS A 301 25.85 -8.35 4.77
CA LYS A 301 26.34 -8.70 6.11
C LYS A 301 25.21 -9.08 7.06
N ASN A 302 24.09 -8.36 7.02
CA ASN A 302 22.92 -8.68 7.82
C ASN A 302 22.30 -10.02 7.41
N ALA A 303 22.14 -10.26 6.10
CA ALA A 303 21.69 -11.54 5.56
C ALA A 303 22.61 -12.71 5.97
N LEU A 304 23.93 -12.52 5.86
CA LEU A 304 24.91 -13.53 6.26
C LEU A 304 24.86 -13.83 7.76
N LYS A 305 24.75 -12.79 8.59
CA LYS A 305 24.61 -12.93 10.04
C LYS A 305 23.34 -13.73 10.36
N HIS A 306 22.22 -13.40 9.74
CA HIS A 306 20.96 -14.10 9.93
C HIS A 306 21.05 -15.58 9.54
N ASN A 307 21.53 -15.90 8.33
CA ASN A 307 21.71 -17.29 7.90
C ASN A 307 22.62 -18.10 8.85
N LYS A 308 23.69 -17.48 9.37
CA LYS A 308 24.57 -18.12 10.37
C LYS A 308 23.85 -18.36 11.70
N ASN A 309 23.01 -17.43 12.15
CA ASN A 309 22.20 -17.59 13.37
C ASN A 309 21.21 -18.76 13.20
N VAL A 310 20.52 -18.83 12.05
CA VAL A 310 19.62 -19.94 11.71
C VAL A 310 20.37 -21.27 11.72
N LEU A 311 21.52 -21.36 11.05
CA LEU A 311 22.31 -22.58 11.03
C LEU A 311 22.78 -23.02 12.43
N ARG A 312 23.17 -22.07 13.29
CA ARG A 312 23.52 -22.36 14.68
C ARG A 312 22.33 -22.93 15.45
N ALA A 313 21.15 -22.30 15.34
CA ALA A 313 19.95 -22.78 16.01
C ALA A 313 19.55 -24.19 15.53
N LEU A 314 19.65 -24.48 14.23
CA LEU A 314 19.41 -25.82 13.70
C LEU A 314 20.33 -26.88 14.33
N ARG A 315 21.62 -26.56 14.51
CA ARG A 315 22.58 -27.45 15.19
C ARG A 315 22.24 -27.66 16.66
N GLU A 316 21.82 -26.62 17.37
CA GLU A 316 21.42 -26.71 18.78
C GLU A 316 20.17 -27.58 18.95
N ILE A 317 19.15 -27.37 18.11
CA ILE A 317 17.93 -28.19 18.09
C ILE A 317 18.25 -29.65 17.73
N GLY A 318 19.14 -29.88 16.77
CA GLY A 318 19.55 -31.23 16.38
C GLY A 318 20.21 -32.01 17.51
N LYS A 319 21.05 -31.33 18.31
CA LYS A 319 21.63 -31.91 19.53
C LYS A 319 20.58 -32.20 20.59
N ALA A 320 19.68 -31.25 20.85
CA ALA A 320 18.59 -31.45 21.80
C ALA A 320 17.67 -32.61 21.38
N ALA A 321 17.41 -32.77 20.08
CA ALA A 321 16.69 -33.90 19.53
C ALA A 321 17.47 -35.21 19.77
N GLU A 322 18.78 -35.25 19.50
CA GLU A 322 19.63 -36.42 19.73
C GLU A 322 19.65 -36.86 21.20
N ASP A 323 19.72 -35.91 22.13
CA ASP A 323 19.68 -36.17 23.58
C ASP A 323 18.36 -36.85 23.98
N SER A 324 17.25 -36.51 23.31
CA SER A 324 15.94 -37.16 23.54
C SER A 324 15.87 -38.63 23.12
N PHE A 325 16.80 -39.08 22.26
CA PHE A 325 16.92 -40.48 21.85
C PHE A 325 17.89 -41.29 22.74
N SER A 326 18.50 -40.68 23.77
CA SER A 326 19.50 -41.33 24.63
C SER A 326 19.03 -42.67 25.22
N ASP A 327 17.81 -42.72 25.77
CA ASP A 327 17.22 -43.96 26.34
C ASP A 327 16.84 -45.01 25.29
N MET A 328 16.64 -44.58 24.03
CA MET A 328 16.26 -45.42 22.90
C MET A 328 17.46 -45.95 22.12
N ARG A 329 18.68 -45.47 22.39
CA ARG A 329 19.92 -45.93 21.71
C ARG A 329 20.17 -47.43 21.83
N GLN A 330 19.70 -48.08 22.89
CA GLN A 330 19.82 -49.52 23.06
C GLN A 330 18.87 -50.35 22.16
N TYR A 331 17.84 -49.72 21.61
CA TYR A 331 16.81 -50.36 20.78
C TYR A 331 16.86 -49.94 19.30
N MET A 332 17.66 -48.93 18.96
CA MET A 332 17.73 -48.34 17.61
C MET A 332 19.19 -48.15 17.18
N ASN A 333 19.47 -48.40 15.89
CA ASN A 333 20.77 -48.07 15.30
C ASN A 333 20.90 -46.56 15.04
N GLU A 334 22.12 -46.07 14.83
CA GLU A 334 22.36 -44.63 14.60
C GLU A 334 21.60 -44.07 13.39
N GLU A 335 21.45 -44.86 12.33
CA GLU A 335 20.73 -44.45 11.12
C GLU A 335 19.25 -44.16 11.40
N SER A 336 18.61 -45.01 12.22
CA SER A 336 17.21 -44.85 12.61
C SER A 336 17.02 -43.63 13.52
N ILE A 337 17.99 -43.37 14.41
CA ILE A 337 18.00 -42.17 15.26
C ILE A 337 18.15 -40.92 14.40
N LEU A 338 19.11 -40.89 13.47
CA LEU A 338 19.31 -39.78 12.54
C LEU A 338 18.04 -39.52 11.73
N LYS A 339 17.42 -40.56 11.18
CA LYS A 339 16.14 -40.44 10.45
C LYS A 339 15.03 -39.89 11.34
N GLY A 340 14.92 -40.34 12.59
CA GLY A 340 13.94 -39.87 13.57
C GLY A 340 14.14 -38.41 14.00
N ILE A 341 15.37 -37.92 14.04
CA ILE A 341 15.68 -36.50 14.29
C ILE A 341 15.31 -35.68 13.05
N MET A 342 15.83 -36.08 11.88
CA MET A 342 15.67 -35.32 10.65
C MET A 342 14.25 -35.34 10.07
N GLN A 343 13.36 -36.24 10.54
CA GLN A 343 11.96 -36.26 10.10
C GLN A 343 11.20 -34.95 10.41
N TYR A 344 11.68 -34.19 11.41
CA TYR A 344 11.07 -32.92 11.83
C TYR A 344 11.73 -31.70 11.17
N PHE A 345 12.80 -31.90 10.40
CA PHE A 345 13.45 -30.84 9.66
C PHE A 345 12.77 -30.68 8.29
N HIS A 346 12.36 -29.45 7.98
CA HIS A 346 11.81 -29.12 6.67
C HIS A 346 12.40 -27.81 6.16
N PHE A 347 12.82 -27.82 4.90
CA PHE A 347 13.18 -26.64 4.13
C PHE A 347 12.18 -26.46 2.99
N TYR A 348 11.57 -25.28 2.89
CA TYR A 348 10.56 -24.95 1.88
C TYR A 348 11.14 -24.04 0.81
N GLU A 349 11.59 -24.64 -0.30
CA GLU A 349 12.22 -23.91 -1.40
C GLU A 349 11.34 -22.80 -1.98
N ASP A 350 10.01 -22.98 -2.01
CA ASP A 350 9.09 -21.99 -2.58
C ASP A 350 9.03 -20.66 -1.81
N SER A 351 9.42 -20.70 -0.54
CA SER A 351 9.34 -19.57 0.40
C SER A 351 10.68 -19.22 1.02
N ASP A 352 11.73 -19.99 0.71
CA ASP A 352 13.04 -19.94 1.38
C ASP A 352 12.93 -19.93 2.91
N THR A 353 12.06 -20.78 3.46
CA THR A 353 11.87 -20.91 4.92
C THR A 353 12.30 -22.27 5.42
N VAL A 354 12.64 -22.35 6.70
CA VAL A 354 13.04 -23.57 7.38
C VAL A 354 12.24 -23.72 8.67
N CYS A 355 11.83 -24.95 8.99
CA CYS A 355 11.36 -25.31 10.32
C CYS A 355 12.05 -26.56 10.84
N PHE A 356 12.29 -26.60 12.15
CA PHE A 356 12.83 -27.76 12.84
C PHE A 356 12.46 -27.72 14.31
N HIS A 357 12.24 -28.88 14.94
CA HIS A 357 12.00 -28.97 16.37
C HIS A 357 12.59 -30.25 16.99
N SER A 358 12.85 -30.21 18.31
CA SER A 358 13.51 -31.27 19.07
C SER A 358 12.63 -32.50 19.39
N GLY A 359 11.43 -32.58 18.82
CA GLY A 359 10.43 -33.63 19.14
C GLY A 359 9.65 -33.41 20.45
N ILE A 360 8.47 -34.04 20.56
CA ILE A 360 7.49 -33.83 21.65
C ILE A 360 7.90 -34.57 22.95
N HIS A 361 8.80 -35.55 22.87
CA HIS A 361 9.27 -36.32 24.03
C HIS A 361 10.17 -35.50 24.98
N SER A 362 10.61 -34.31 24.56
CA SER A 362 11.49 -33.40 25.31
C SER A 362 10.71 -32.34 26.11
N SER A 363 9.64 -32.71 26.82
CA SER A 363 8.69 -31.75 27.42
C SER A 363 9.29 -30.71 28.38
N GLU A 364 10.45 -30.97 28.98
CA GLU A 364 11.14 -30.00 29.85
C GLU A 364 12.12 -29.08 29.09
N ASN A 365 12.45 -29.37 27.83
CA ASN A 365 13.46 -28.66 27.02
C ASN A 365 13.08 -28.59 25.52
N PHE A 366 11.80 -28.42 25.18
CA PHE A 366 11.38 -28.30 23.79
C PHE A 366 12.07 -27.10 23.12
N GLN A 367 12.67 -27.34 21.96
CA GLN A 367 13.25 -26.29 21.12
C GLN A 367 12.67 -26.40 19.72
N GLY A 368 12.36 -25.24 19.13
CA GLY A 368 11.84 -25.14 17.78
C GLY A 368 12.36 -23.88 17.10
N ILE A 369 12.50 -23.95 15.79
CA ILE A 369 12.79 -22.80 14.94
C ILE A 369 11.81 -22.78 13.76
N PHE A 370 11.37 -21.57 13.44
CA PHE A 370 10.85 -21.22 12.13
C PHE A 370 11.57 -19.95 11.71
N SER A 371 12.20 -19.94 10.53
CA SER A 371 12.88 -18.76 10.00
C SER A 371 12.83 -18.72 8.49
N ASN A 372 12.96 -17.52 7.91
CA ASN A 372 13.39 -17.39 6.51
C ASN A 372 14.91 -17.54 6.40
N VAL A 373 15.40 -17.82 5.19
CA VAL A 373 16.83 -17.99 4.89
C VAL A 373 17.11 -17.20 3.62
N VAL A 374 18.11 -16.34 3.65
CA VAL A 374 18.34 -15.39 2.56
C VAL A 374 19.20 -16.03 1.47
N HIS A 375 18.71 -16.00 0.24
CA HIS A 375 19.45 -16.33 -0.97
C HIS A 375 19.51 -15.12 -1.92
N VAL A 376 20.64 -14.88 -2.56
CA VAL A 376 20.85 -13.78 -3.50
C VAL A 376 21.17 -14.36 -4.87
N SER A 377 20.39 -14.01 -5.90
CA SER A 377 20.53 -14.61 -7.22
C SER A 377 21.43 -13.80 -8.16
N ALA A 378 21.60 -12.51 -7.87
CA ALA A 378 22.45 -11.62 -8.65
C ALA A 378 23.94 -11.87 -8.40
N SER A 379 24.76 -11.44 -9.36
CA SER A 379 26.22 -11.41 -9.23
C SER A 379 26.73 -9.97 -9.27
N SER A 380 27.94 -9.76 -8.74
CA SER A 380 28.62 -8.47 -8.75
C SER A 380 29.99 -8.58 -9.41
N LYS A 381 30.44 -7.50 -10.06
CA LYS A 381 31.82 -7.35 -10.56
C LYS A 381 32.77 -6.85 -9.47
N ASP A 382 32.24 -6.26 -8.41
CA ASP A 382 33.01 -5.88 -7.24
C ASP A 382 33.36 -7.15 -6.45
N GLU A 383 34.65 -7.46 -6.30
CA GLU A 383 35.12 -8.70 -5.66
C GLU A 383 34.74 -8.78 -4.18
N TYR A 384 34.66 -7.65 -3.47
CA TYR A 384 34.24 -7.64 -2.07
C TYR A 384 32.76 -7.99 -1.94
N ILE A 385 31.91 -7.35 -2.75
CA ILE A 385 30.47 -7.64 -2.78
C ILE A 385 30.21 -9.07 -3.25
N LYS A 386 30.94 -9.53 -4.28
CA LYS A 386 30.85 -10.89 -4.79
C LYS A 386 31.19 -11.93 -3.72
N SER A 387 32.27 -11.72 -2.96
CA SER A 387 32.63 -12.59 -1.84
C SER A 387 31.54 -12.65 -0.77
N LEU A 388 30.89 -11.52 -0.46
CA LEU A 388 29.75 -11.51 0.48
C LEU A 388 28.54 -12.28 -0.05
N ILE A 389 28.22 -12.16 -1.35
CA ILE A 389 27.14 -12.93 -1.99
C ILE A 389 27.45 -14.44 -1.91
N GLU A 390 28.69 -14.84 -2.22
CA GLU A 390 29.14 -16.22 -2.12
C GLU A 390 29.01 -16.77 -0.69
N ASP A 391 29.36 -15.99 0.33
CA ASP A 391 29.19 -16.38 1.74
C ASP A 391 27.71 -16.52 2.14
N VAL A 392 26.85 -15.59 1.71
CA VAL A 392 25.40 -15.67 1.94
C VAL A 392 24.83 -16.94 1.29
N ASN A 393 25.15 -17.20 0.03
CA ASN A 393 24.63 -18.35 -0.70
C ASN A 393 25.24 -19.67 -0.19
N ARG A 394 26.49 -19.67 0.27
CA ARG A 394 27.09 -20.83 0.94
C ARG A 394 26.33 -21.18 2.22
N THR A 395 26.04 -20.19 3.07
CA THR A 395 25.29 -20.42 4.32
C THR A 395 23.84 -20.84 4.04
N TYR A 396 23.18 -20.26 3.03
CA TYR A 396 21.89 -20.73 2.54
C TYR A 396 21.94 -22.22 2.15
N ASN A 397 22.94 -22.64 1.36
CA ASN A 397 23.06 -24.04 0.94
C ASN A 397 23.34 -25.00 2.10
N LEU A 398 24.06 -24.56 3.14
CA LEU A 398 24.26 -25.35 4.37
C LEU A 398 22.96 -25.54 5.15
N VAL A 399 22.08 -24.53 5.17
CA VAL A 399 20.75 -24.64 5.79
C VAL A 399 19.83 -25.52 4.94
N LYS A 400 19.79 -25.30 3.62
CA LYS A 400 18.96 -26.08 2.69
C LYS A 400 19.27 -27.58 2.74
N ASN A 401 20.55 -27.93 2.77
CA ASN A 401 21.02 -29.32 2.82
C ASN A 401 21.43 -29.73 4.25
N PHE A 402 20.81 -29.12 5.25
CA PHE A 402 21.21 -29.35 6.64
C PHE A 402 21.09 -30.83 7.02
N ASN A 403 22.15 -31.34 7.61
CA ASN A 403 22.23 -32.64 8.24
C ASN A 403 23.00 -32.47 9.55
N TYR A 404 22.38 -32.77 10.70
CA TYR A 404 22.94 -32.40 11.99
C TYR A 404 24.31 -33.06 12.29
N LYS A 405 24.65 -34.19 11.64
CA LYS A 405 25.94 -34.88 11.81
C LYS A 405 27.04 -34.45 10.84
N GLU A 406 26.70 -33.77 9.74
CA GLU A 406 27.64 -33.49 8.64
C GLU A 406 28.07 -32.02 8.56
N VAL A 407 27.42 -31.13 9.31
CA VAL A 407 27.51 -29.68 9.12
C VAL A 407 28.13 -28.94 10.28
#